data_AF-A0A976QSU5-F1
#
_entry.id   AF-A0A976QSU5-F1
#
_cell.length_a   1.000
_cell.length_b   1.000
_cell.length_c   1.000
_cell.angle_alpha   90.00
_cell.angle_beta   90.00
_cell.angle_gamma   90.00
#
_symmetry.space_group_name_H-M   'P 1'
#
loop_
_entity.id
_entity.type
_entity.pdbx_description
1 polymer ?
#
loop_
_entity_poly.entity_id
_entity_poly.type
_entity_poly.pdbx_seq_one_letter_code
_entity_poly.pdbx_strand_id
1 'polypeptide(L)'
;MILTRLSLILFAVYGLATTLASNPDFPNSLKIVTEGSSTPNDVTKFTIEHSYSRVDYVFFPGVNCTEIRFGDRYLWRIEDRGVKYPVSVTYITDINQFVVRNERISVIYHEGHGSDWRFAYTVDNYSGEILETESGSTWKSRFIKAVIGAISVSFFFLLNPVILGILIYQIKVVRDIRKYVSTGPDSRLLA
;
A
#
# COMPACT_ATOMS: atom_id res chain seq x y z
N MET A 1 53.66 24.04 19.60
CA MET A 1 53.26 22.61 19.73
C MET A 1 52.11 22.41 20.73
N ILE A 2 51.14 23.33 20.79
CA ILE A 2 50.00 23.30 21.74
C ILE A 2 48.65 23.33 21.00
N LEU A 3 48.59 23.82 19.76
CA LEU A 3 47.33 23.88 18.97
C LEU A 3 46.83 22.51 18.47
N THR A 4 47.69 21.50 18.33
CA THR A 4 47.28 20.19 17.80
C THR A 4 46.62 19.27 18.84
N ARG A 5 46.69 19.61 20.14
CA ARG A 5 46.02 18.83 21.20
C ARG A 5 44.59 19.30 21.52
N LEU A 6 44.23 20.52 21.13
CA LEU A 6 42.87 21.05 21.31
C LEU A 6 41.88 20.57 20.25
N SER A 7 42.35 20.17 19.06
CA SER A 7 41.49 19.65 17.99
C SER A 7 40.98 18.22 18.24
N LEU A 8 41.69 17.42 19.05
CA LEU A 8 41.28 16.03 19.36
C LEU A 8 40.21 15.95 20.46
N ILE A 9 40.04 17.00 21.27
CA ILE A 9 39.00 17.05 22.31
C ILE A 9 37.66 17.46 21.70
N LEU A 10 37.65 18.28 20.64
CA LEU A 10 36.42 18.62 19.91
C LEU A 10 35.82 17.43 19.16
N PHE A 11 36.63 16.51 18.61
CA PHE A 11 36.12 15.30 17.98
C PHE A 11 35.56 14.27 18.98
N ALA A 12 35.99 14.30 20.25
CA ALA A 12 35.39 13.47 21.30
C ALA A 12 34.03 14.02 21.79
N VAL A 13 33.82 15.34 21.70
CA VAL A 13 32.55 15.98 22.08
C VAL A 13 31.48 15.84 20.98
N TYR A 14 31.87 15.84 19.70
CA TYR A 14 30.95 15.58 18.58
C TYR A 14 30.84 14.10 18.19
N GLY A 15 31.71 13.24 18.73
CA GLY A 15 31.68 11.79 18.57
C GLY A 15 30.82 11.07 19.60
N LEU A 16 29.91 11.78 20.28
CA LEU A 16 28.82 11.14 21.00
C LEU A 16 27.83 10.62 19.95
N ALA A 17 28.16 9.46 19.36
CA ALA A 17 27.15 8.60 18.80
C ALA A 17 26.17 8.35 19.95
N THR A 18 25.04 9.04 19.89
CA THR A 18 23.89 8.77 20.73
C THR A 18 23.53 7.32 20.46
N THR A 19 24.03 6.41 21.27
CA THR A 19 23.41 5.10 21.44
C THR A 19 22.02 5.43 21.95
N LEU A 20 21.06 5.54 21.03
CA LEU A 20 19.64 5.53 21.34
C LEU A 20 19.47 4.30 22.23
N ALA A 21 19.35 4.55 23.53
CA ALA A 21 19.04 3.52 24.50
C ALA A 21 17.86 2.76 23.90
N SER A 22 18.10 1.50 23.53
CA SER A 22 17.06 0.72 22.92
C SER A 22 15.95 0.62 23.93
N ASN A 23 14.81 1.26 23.68
CA ASN A 23 13.67 1.09 24.55
C ASN A 23 13.23 -0.36 24.38
N PRO A 24 13.36 -1.23 25.40
CA PRO A 24 13.00 -2.64 25.23
C PRO A 24 11.52 -2.81 24.84
N ASP A 25 10.69 -1.83 25.17
CA ASP A 25 9.27 -1.82 24.85
C ASP A 25 8.96 -1.34 23.43
N PHE A 26 9.90 -0.67 22.76
CA PHE A 26 9.71 -0.21 21.38
C PHE A 26 10.97 -0.54 20.57
N PRO A 27 10.91 -1.54 19.65
CA PRO A 27 12.06 -1.85 18.80
C PRO A 27 12.53 -0.56 18.12
N ASN A 28 13.84 -0.32 18.14
CA ASN A 28 14.50 0.95 17.84
C ASN A 28 14.16 1.52 16.46
N SER A 29 12.98 2.12 16.33
CA SER A 29 12.41 2.79 15.15
C SER A 29 10.88 2.87 15.19
N LEU A 30 10.18 2.02 15.96
CA LEU A 30 8.72 2.00 16.00
C LEU A 30 8.16 3.27 16.64
N LYS A 31 7.24 3.93 15.92
CA LYS A 31 6.50 5.10 16.38
C LYS A 31 5.01 4.86 16.14
N ILE A 32 4.23 4.86 17.21
CA ILE A 32 2.78 4.77 17.20
C ILE A 32 2.23 6.16 17.51
N VAL A 33 1.42 6.71 16.60
CA VAL A 33 0.85 8.05 16.72
C VAL A 33 -0.65 7.92 16.97
N THR A 34 -1.11 8.56 18.04
CA THR A 34 -2.51 8.55 18.48
C THR A 34 -3.05 9.97 18.56
N GLU A 35 -4.35 10.13 18.38
CA GLU A 35 -5.02 11.44 18.50
C GLU A 35 -4.87 12.00 19.92
N GLY A 36 -4.58 13.31 19.99
CA GLY A 36 -4.40 14.03 21.25
C GLY A 36 -3.05 13.82 21.93
N SER A 37 -2.15 13.02 21.35
CA SER A 37 -0.79 12.83 21.87
C SER A 37 0.16 13.89 21.31
N SER A 38 1.01 14.46 22.17
CA SER A 38 2.01 15.47 21.76
C SER A 38 3.24 14.84 21.10
N THR A 39 3.54 13.58 21.41
CA THR A 39 4.65 12.80 20.86
C THR A 39 4.20 11.38 20.51
N PRO A 40 4.89 10.70 19.58
CA PRO A 40 4.66 9.27 19.35
C PRO A 40 4.91 8.43 20.60
N ASN A 41 4.35 7.22 20.62
CA ASN A 41 4.49 6.24 21.71
C ASN A 41 4.01 6.77 23.07
N ASP A 42 2.89 7.50 23.10
CA ASP A 42 2.24 7.91 24.34
C ASP A 42 1.73 6.68 25.10
N VAL A 43 2.51 6.24 26.09
CA VAL A 43 2.23 5.06 26.93
C VAL A 43 0.95 5.19 27.77
N THR A 44 0.33 6.37 27.84
CA THR A 44 -0.98 6.54 28.49
C THR A 44 -2.14 6.09 27.61
N LYS A 45 -1.88 5.71 26.35
CA LYS A 45 -2.89 5.40 25.33
C LYS A 45 -3.06 3.89 25.08
N PHE A 46 -2.16 3.07 25.60
CA PHE A 46 -2.18 1.62 25.39
C PHE A 46 -1.46 0.88 26.51
N THR A 47 -1.77 -0.40 26.69
CA THR A 47 -0.94 -1.32 27.46
C THR A 47 0.11 -1.97 26.57
N ILE A 48 1.25 -2.33 27.15
CA ILE A 48 2.31 -3.08 26.49
C ILE A 48 2.37 -4.46 27.14
N GLU A 49 2.13 -5.50 26.36
CA GLU A 49 2.14 -6.88 26.82
C GLU A 49 3.24 -7.63 26.10
N HIS A 50 4.12 -8.28 26.87
CA HIS A 50 5.24 -9.05 26.36
C HIS A 50 4.95 -10.54 26.50
N SER A 51 5.12 -11.30 25.41
CA SER A 51 4.96 -12.74 25.37
C SER A 51 6.03 -13.37 24.47
N TYR A 52 7.10 -13.88 25.08
CA TYR A 52 8.25 -14.44 24.36
C TYR A 52 8.78 -13.48 23.29
N SER A 53 8.60 -13.82 22.02
CA SER A 53 9.01 -13.04 20.85
C SER A 53 7.92 -12.14 20.30
N ARG A 54 6.94 -11.80 21.12
CA ARG A 54 5.78 -10.98 20.76
C ARG A 54 5.62 -9.82 21.73
N VAL A 55 5.46 -8.62 21.17
CA VAL A 55 5.11 -7.40 21.89
C VAL A 55 3.78 -6.89 21.36
N ASP A 56 2.77 -6.80 22.22
CA ASP A 56 1.46 -6.29 21.91
C ASP A 56 1.26 -4.89 22.50
N TYR A 57 0.86 -3.94 21.66
CA TYR A 57 0.42 -2.60 22.03
C TYR A 57 -1.10 -2.56 21.92
N VAL A 58 -1.80 -2.71 23.05
CA VAL A 58 -3.27 -2.81 23.10
C VAL A 58 -3.86 -1.46 23.49
N PHE A 59 -4.60 -0.83 22.58
CA PHE A 59 -5.12 0.52 22.80
C PHE A 59 -6.28 0.52 23.80
N PHE A 60 -6.33 1.55 24.65
CA PHE A 60 -7.49 1.75 25.51
C PHE A 60 -8.74 2.12 24.70
N PRO A 61 -9.95 1.80 25.18
CA PRO A 61 -11.19 2.19 24.52
C PRO A 61 -11.26 3.69 24.25
N GLY A 62 -11.63 4.08 23.03
CA GLY A 62 -11.73 5.48 22.61
C GLY A 62 -10.41 6.14 22.20
N VAL A 63 -9.29 5.43 22.29
CA VAL A 63 -8.02 5.89 21.72
C VAL A 63 -8.00 5.62 20.22
N ASN A 64 -7.78 6.67 19.44
CA ASN A 64 -7.67 6.59 17.99
C ASN A 64 -6.19 6.60 17.57
N CYS A 65 -5.67 5.46 17.14
CA CYS A 65 -4.37 5.39 16.46
C CYS A 65 -4.52 5.79 14.99
N THR A 66 -3.72 6.76 14.54
CA THR A 66 -3.83 7.38 13.21
C THR A 66 -2.68 7.00 12.29
N GLU A 67 -1.54 6.65 12.85
CA GLU A 67 -0.32 6.37 12.09
C GLU A 67 0.63 5.46 12.86
N ILE A 68 1.24 4.51 12.14
CA ILE A 68 2.31 3.66 12.64
C ILE A 68 3.49 3.81 11.69
N ARG A 69 4.66 4.13 12.25
CA ARG A 69 5.91 4.27 11.50
C ARG A 69 6.96 3.32 12.02
N PHE A 70 7.85 2.94 11.13
CA PHE A 70 9.11 2.32 11.50
C PHE A 70 10.25 3.14 10.89
N GLY A 71 11.01 3.80 11.77
CA GLY A 71 12.05 4.75 11.43
C GLY A 71 11.40 6.03 10.90
N ASP A 72 11.68 6.34 9.64
CA ASP A 72 11.08 7.47 8.94
C ASP A 72 9.96 7.04 7.97
N ARG A 73 9.71 5.74 7.81
CA ARG A 73 8.72 5.19 6.88
C ARG A 73 7.38 4.93 7.53
N TYR A 74 6.33 5.16 6.76
CA TYR A 74 4.97 4.77 7.12
C TYR A 74 4.80 3.27 6.94
N LEU A 75 4.42 2.58 8.02
CA LEU A 75 4.04 1.18 7.98
C LEU A 75 2.53 1.05 7.75
N TRP A 76 1.75 1.88 8.45
CA TRP A 76 0.30 1.92 8.34
C TRP A 76 -0.23 3.32 8.65
N ARG A 77 -1.37 3.69 8.06
CA ARG A 77 -2.12 4.93 8.35
C ARG A 77 -3.61 4.63 8.46
N ILE A 78 -4.34 5.53 9.11
CA ILE A 78 -5.79 5.47 9.21
C ILE A 78 -6.46 5.09 7.88
N GLU A 79 -7.37 4.11 7.95
CA GLU A 79 -8.14 3.56 6.83
C GLU A 79 -7.30 2.81 5.78
N ASP A 80 -5.99 2.66 5.98
CA ASP A 80 -5.16 1.82 5.12
C ASP A 80 -5.56 0.34 5.27
N ARG A 81 -5.72 -0.33 4.13
CA ARG A 81 -6.14 -1.74 4.00
C ARG A 81 -7.44 -2.08 4.77
N GLY A 82 -8.32 -1.11 4.96
CA GLY A 82 -9.64 -1.33 5.59
C GLY A 82 -9.64 -1.40 7.11
N VAL A 83 -8.50 -1.11 7.76
CA VAL A 83 -8.45 -0.92 9.21
C VAL A 83 -8.68 0.55 9.53
N LYS A 84 -9.76 0.84 10.25
CA LYS A 84 -10.01 2.16 10.85
C LYS A 84 -9.82 2.02 12.35
N TYR A 85 -8.90 2.80 12.91
CA TYR A 85 -8.51 2.79 14.32
C TYR A 85 -8.22 1.36 14.87
N PRO A 86 -6.98 0.88 14.78
CA PRO A 86 -6.64 -0.44 15.29
C PRO A 86 -6.92 -0.55 16.79
N VAL A 87 -7.35 -1.73 17.20
CA VAL A 87 -7.50 -2.13 18.61
C VAL A 87 -6.15 -2.56 19.18
N SER A 88 -5.27 -3.12 18.36
CA SER A 88 -3.90 -3.44 18.76
C SER A 88 -2.91 -3.37 17.60
N VAL A 89 -1.65 -3.17 17.96
CA VAL A 89 -0.49 -3.41 17.10
C VAL A 89 0.35 -4.49 17.76
N THR A 90 0.73 -5.51 17.01
CA THR A 90 1.62 -6.57 17.49
C THR A 90 2.91 -6.51 16.70
N TYR A 91 4.05 -6.61 17.38
CA TYR A 91 5.34 -6.90 16.76
C TYR A 91 5.82 -8.29 17.17
N ILE A 92 6.07 -9.15 16.19
CA ILE A 92 6.63 -10.48 16.39
C ILE A 92 8.10 -10.43 15.96
N THR A 93 9.00 -10.50 16.94
CA THR A 93 10.44 -10.27 16.77
C THR A 93 11.14 -11.42 16.06
N ASP A 94 10.71 -12.67 16.25
CA ASP A 94 11.41 -13.84 15.67
C ASP A 94 11.31 -13.90 14.15
N ILE A 95 10.22 -13.38 13.60
CA ILE A 95 9.91 -13.42 12.17
C ILE A 95 9.80 -12.01 11.56
N ASN A 96 10.18 -10.98 12.32
CA ASN A 96 10.06 -9.56 11.96
C ASN A 96 8.73 -9.26 11.26
N GLN A 97 7.64 -9.40 12.02
CA GLN A 97 6.29 -9.23 11.50
C GLN A 97 5.52 -8.21 12.34
N PHE A 98 4.88 -7.25 11.67
CA PHE A 98 3.91 -6.36 12.31
C PHE A 98 2.50 -6.81 11.96
N VAL A 99 1.61 -6.75 12.94
CA VAL A 99 0.19 -7.01 12.77
C VAL A 99 -0.59 -5.80 13.28
N VAL A 100 -1.35 -5.18 12.40
CA VAL A 100 -2.26 -4.07 12.72
C VAL A 100 -3.68 -4.63 12.73
N ARG A 101 -4.31 -4.67 13.89
CA ARG A 101 -5.58 -5.41 14.10
C ARG A 101 -6.70 -4.47 14.51
N ASN A 102 -7.87 -4.61 13.89
CA ASN A 102 -9.14 -4.17 14.45
C ASN A 102 -10.01 -5.37 14.83
N GLU A 103 -11.29 -5.15 15.16
CA GLU A 103 -12.18 -6.24 15.55
C GLU A 103 -12.37 -7.29 14.46
N ARG A 104 -12.45 -6.87 13.19
CA ARG A 104 -12.81 -7.75 12.08
C ARG A 104 -11.63 -8.36 11.35
N ILE A 105 -10.58 -7.58 11.12
CA ILE A 105 -9.45 -7.97 10.28
C ILE A 105 -8.12 -7.68 10.97
N SER A 106 -7.10 -8.42 10.55
CA SER A 106 -5.70 -8.14 10.86
C SER A 106 -4.95 -7.94 9.55
N VAL A 107 -4.17 -6.86 9.49
CA VAL A 107 -3.29 -6.56 8.36
C VAL A 107 -1.86 -6.88 8.76
N ILE A 108 -1.22 -7.74 7.98
CA ILE A 108 0.08 -8.30 8.29
C ILE A 108 1.14 -7.65 7.39
N TYR A 109 2.26 -7.26 8.00
CA TYR A 109 3.43 -6.73 7.34
C TYR A 109 4.65 -7.57 7.69
N HIS A 110 5.49 -7.86 6.72
CA HIS A 110 6.79 -8.51 6.92
C HIS A 110 7.93 -7.52 6.65
N GLU A 111 9.05 -7.71 7.33
CA GLU A 111 10.27 -6.99 6.97
C GLU A 111 10.83 -7.56 5.65
N GLY A 112 11.03 -6.67 4.68
CA GLY A 112 11.82 -6.95 3.49
C GLY A 112 13.32 -6.84 3.78
N HIS A 113 14.09 -6.31 2.82
CA HIS A 113 15.52 -6.11 3.01
C HIS A 113 15.81 -4.75 3.65
N GLY A 114 16.46 -4.73 4.82
CA GLY A 114 16.96 -3.51 5.47
C GLY A 114 15.87 -2.54 5.94
N SER A 115 14.94 -3.01 6.79
CA SER A 115 13.84 -2.22 7.36
C SER A 115 12.81 -1.69 6.35
N ASP A 116 12.74 -2.31 5.17
CA ASP A 116 11.69 -2.06 4.18
C ASP A 116 10.45 -2.92 4.48
N TRP A 117 9.55 -2.41 5.32
CA TRP A 117 8.31 -3.07 5.69
C TRP A 117 7.32 -3.12 4.52
N ARG A 118 6.79 -4.31 4.23
CA ARG A 118 5.84 -4.52 3.12
C ARG A 118 4.58 -5.20 3.59
N PHE A 119 3.47 -4.84 2.95
CA PHE A 119 2.21 -5.54 3.14
C PHE A 119 2.35 -6.99 2.64
N ALA A 120 1.98 -7.94 3.49
CA ALA A 120 2.00 -9.36 3.14
C ALA A 120 0.59 -9.86 2.81
N TYR A 121 -0.33 -9.78 3.77
CA TYR A 121 -1.71 -10.22 3.59
C TYR A 121 -2.64 -9.63 4.66
N THR A 122 -3.94 -9.70 4.40
CA THR A 122 -5.03 -9.37 5.34
C THR A 122 -5.80 -10.63 5.64
N VAL A 123 -6.15 -10.86 6.90
CA VAL A 123 -6.92 -12.02 7.37
C VAL A 123 -8.17 -11.55 8.13
N ASP A 124 -9.26 -12.29 7.98
CA ASP A 124 -10.45 -12.14 8.82
C ASP A 124 -10.20 -12.79 10.19
N ASN A 125 -10.42 -12.05 11.26
CA ASN A 125 -10.10 -12.52 12.61
C ASN A 125 -11.05 -13.63 13.09
N TYR A 126 -12.25 -13.73 12.54
CA TYR A 126 -13.25 -14.71 12.95
C TYR A 126 -13.14 -16.01 12.16
N SER A 127 -13.03 -15.92 10.84
CA SER A 127 -12.95 -17.10 9.97
C SER A 127 -11.52 -17.62 9.78
N GLY A 128 -10.51 -16.77 9.97
CA GLY A 128 -9.12 -17.06 9.62
C GLY A 128 -8.85 -17.03 8.11
N GLU A 129 -9.82 -16.61 7.30
CA GLU A 129 -9.68 -16.55 5.85
C GLU A 129 -8.78 -15.39 5.42
N ILE A 130 -7.92 -15.65 4.44
CA ILE A 130 -7.07 -14.62 3.82
C ILE A 130 -7.92 -13.80 2.83
N LEU A 131 -8.16 -12.53 3.16
CA LEU A 131 -8.99 -11.62 2.38
C LEU A 131 -8.22 -10.95 1.24
N GLU A 132 -6.95 -10.64 1.47
CA GLU A 132 -6.08 -10.00 0.47
C GLU A 132 -4.65 -10.49 0.64
N THR A 133 -3.91 -10.64 -0.46
CA THR A 133 -2.47 -10.95 -0.47
C THR A 133 -1.70 -9.91 -1.28
N GLU A 134 -0.39 -9.79 -1.02
CA GLU A 134 0.51 -8.93 -1.79
C GLU A 134 0.40 -9.22 -3.29
N SER A 135 0.48 -10.50 -3.68
CA SER A 135 0.35 -10.93 -5.07
C SER A 135 -1.03 -10.58 -5.67
N GLY A 136 -2.11 -10.75 -4.89
CA GLY A 136 -3.46 -10.39 -5.34
C GLY A 136 -3.60 -8.88 -5.57
N SER A 137 -3.05 -8.07 -4.67
CA SER A 137 -3.10 -6.60 -4.77
C SER A 137 -2.29 -6.06 -5.95
N THR A 138 -1.10 -6.61 -6.18
CA THR A 138 -0.23 -6.23 -7.30
C THR A 138 -0.82 -6.63 -8.65
N TRP A 139 -1.40 -7.83 -8.74
CA TRP A 139 -2.10 -8.27 -9.96
C TRP A 139 -3.29 -7.37 -10.29
N LYS A 140 -4.14 -7.04 -9.31
CA LYS A 140 -5.27 -6.10 -9.50
C LYS A 140 -4.78 -4.74 -10.02
N SER A 141 -3.72 -4.18 -9.44
CA SER A 141 -3.14 -2.90 -9.90
C SER A 141 -2.63 -2.97 -11.34
N ARG A 142 -1.89 -4.03 -11.69
CA ARG A 142 -1.37 -4.22 -13.06
C ARG A 142 -2.51 -4.41 -14.07
N PHE A 143 -3.54 -5.17 -13.70
CA PHE A 143 -4.71 -5.37 -14.54
C PHE A 143 -5.46 -4.05 -14.79
N ILE A 144 -5.73 -3.26 -13.76
CA ILE A 144 -6.39 -1.95 -13.90
C ILE A 144 -5.58 -1.03 -14.82
N LYS A 145 -4.26 -0.95 -14.63
CA LYS A 145 -3.38 -0.15 -15.51
C LYS A 145 -3.43 -0.61 -16.97
N ALA A 146 -3.45 -1.92 -17.20
CA ALA A 146 -3.56 -2.48 -18.54
C ALA A 146 -4.91 -2.13 -19.20
N VAL A 147 -6.01 -2.24 -18.45
CA VAL A 147 -7.35 -1.89 -18.94
C VAL A 147 -7.45 -0.40 -19.27
N ILE A 148 -6.97 0.49 -18.38
CA ILE A 148 -6.95 1.94 -18.63
C ILE A 148 -6.11 2.24 -19.88
N GLY A 149 -4.92 1.64 -20.00
CA GLY A 149 -4.07 1.79 -21.18
C GLY A 149 -4.77 1.36 -22.47
N ALA A 150 -5.47 0.22 -22.47
CA ALA A 150 -6.22 -0.26 -23.63
C ALA A 150 -7.38 0.68 -24.01
N ILE A 151 -8.11 1.22 -23.01
CA ILE A 151 -9.17 2.21 -23.23
C ILE A 151 -8.59 3.50 -23.83
N SER A 152 -7.49 4.01 -23.28
CA SER A 152 -6.83 5.22 -23.79
C SER A 152 -6.34 5.06 -25.23
N VAL A 153 -5.74 3.91 -25.55
CA VAL A 153 -5.29 3.58 -26.91
C VAL A 153 -6.50 3.54 -27.86
N SER A 154 -7.57 2.84 -27.48
CA SER A 154 -8.79 2.75 -28.29
C SER A 154 -9.42 4.12 -28.53
N PHE A 155 -9.46 4.98 -27.51
CA PHE A 155 -9.96 6.34 -27.63
C PHE A 155 -9.10 7.20 -28.58
N PHE A 156 -7.77 7.04 -28.55
CA PHE A 156 -6.87 7.72 -29.48
C PHE A 156 -7.10 7.29 -30.94
N PHE A 157 -7.37 6.02 -31.18
CA PHE A 157 -7.73 5.51 -32.52
C PHE A 157 -9.07 6.07 -33.02
N LEU A 158 -10.05 6.25 -32.13
CA LEU A 158 -11.36 6.84 -32.47
C LEU A 158 -11.31 8.35 -32.69
N LEU A 159 -10.44 9.06 -31.98
CA LEU A 159 -10.23 10.50 -32.15
C LEU A 159 -9.30 10.85 -33.31
N ASN A 160 -8.65 9.87 -33.93
CA ASN A 160 -7.81 10.13 -35.09
C ASN A 160 -8.72 10.34 -36.33
N PRO A 161 -8.78 11.56 -36.90
CA PRO A 161 -9.69 11.87 -38.00
C PRO A 161 -9.38 11.07 -39.27
N VAL A 162 -8.13 10.64 -39.47
CA VAL A 162 -7.74 9.79 -40.61
C VAL A 162 -8.34 8.39 -40.45
N ILE A 163 -8.24 7.83 -39.25
CA ILE A 163 -8.74 6.48 -38.94
C ILE A 163 -10.27 6.47 -38.94
N LEU A 164 -10.88 7.51 -38.36
CA LEU A 164 -12.33 7.72 -38.44
C LEU A 164 -12.80 7.86 -39.90
N GLY A 165 -12.06 8.61 -40.72
CA GLY A 165 -12.33 8.76 -42.15
C GLY A 165 -12.29 7.44 -42.91
N ILE A 166 -11.27 6.61 -42.67
CA ILE A 166 -11.16 5.27 -43.26
C ILE A 166 -12.35 4.39 -42.82
N LEU A 167 -12.71 4.41 -41.53
CA LEU A 167 -13.82 3.60 -41.00
C LEU A 167 -15.17 4.01 -41.63
N ILE A 168 -15.44 5.31 -41.72
CA ILE A 168 -16.64 5.85 -42.38
C ILE A 168 -16.69 5.44 -43.86
N TYR A 169 -15.55 5.49 -44.55
CA TYR A 169 -15.46 5.06 -45.95
C TYR A 169 -15.81 3.58 -46.11
N GLN A 170 -15.25 2.69 -45.28
CA GLN A 170 -15.55 1.26 -45.33
C GLN A 170 -17.04 0.98 -45.09
N ILE A 171 -17.66 1.66 -44.10
CA ILE A 171 -19.11 1.55 -43.83
C ILE A 171 -19.93 1.99 -45.07
N LYS A 172 -19.50 3.05 -45.76
CA LYS A 172 -20.18 3.51 -47.00
C LYS A 172 -20.10 2.46 -48.10
N VAL A 173 -18.91 1.91 -48.36
CA VAL A 173 -18.70 0.88 -49.39
C VAL A 173 -19.57 -0.35 -49.11
N VAL A 174 -19.60 -0.87 -47.88
CA VAL A 174 -20.44 -2.02 -47.52
C VAL A 174 -21.93 -1.73 -47.72
N ARG A 175 -22.38 -0.52 -47.40
CA ARG A 175 -23.77 -0.10 -47.62
C ARG A 175 -24.12 -0.05 -49.10
N ASP A 176 -23.23 0.49 -49.92
CA ASP A 176 -23.42 0.60 -51.37
C ASP A 176 -23.43 -0.78 -52.04
N ILE A 177 -22.54 -1.69 -51.61
CA ILE A 177 -22.55 -3.10 -52.03
C ILE A 177 -23.87 -3.77 -51.63
N ARG A 178 -24.31 -3.63 -50.37
CA ARG A 178 -25.57 -4.20 -49.91
C ARG A 178 -26.76 -3.70 -50.73
N LYS A 179 -26.79 -2.39 -51.03
CA LYS A 179 -27.82 -1.79 -51.87
C LYS A 179 -27.78 -2.39 -53.27
N TYR A 180 -26.61 -2.45 -53.90
CA TYR A 180 -26.41 -3.05 -55.22
C TYR A 180 -26.88 -4.51 -55.28
N VAL A 181 -26.58 -5.33 -54.27
CA VAL A 181 -27.05 -6.72 -54.18
C VAL A 181 -28.57 -6.78 -54.03
N SER A 182 -29.16 -5.91 -53.20
CA SER A 182 -30.62 -5.92 -52.94
C SER A 182 -31.47 -5.37 -54.09
N THR A 183 -30.92 -4.48 -54.92
CA THR A 183 -31.66 -3.81 -56.01
C THR A 183 -31.07 -4.08 -57.39
N GLY A 184 -30.07 -4.96 -57.49
CA GLY A 184 -29.37 -5.27 -58.72
C GLY A 184 -30.21 -6.11 -59.68
N PRO A 185 -29.84 -6.19 -60.96
CA PRO A 185 -30.59 -6.95 -61.96
C PRO A 185 -30.77 -8.43 -61.59
N ASP A 186 -29.82 -9.00 -60.83
CA ASP A 186 -29.85 -10.38 -60.35
C ASP A 186 -30.61 -10.59 -59.03
N SER A 187 -31.16 -9.52 -58.41
CA SER A 187 -31.95 -9.63 -57.17
C SER A 187 -33.21 -10.49 -57.35
N ARG A 188 -33.69 -10.66 -58.59
CA ARG A 188 -34.82 -11.54 -58.95
C ARG A 188 -34.44 -13.01 -59.11
N LEU A 189 -33.14 -13.35 -59.15
CA LEU A 189 -32.65 -14.73 -59.28
C LEU A 189 -32.40 -15.42 -57.91
N LEU A 190 -32.48 -14.66 -56.82
CA LEU A 190 -32.25 -15.13 -55.44
C LEU A 190 -33.50 -15.05 -54.54
N ALA A 191 -34.68 -14.79 -55.13
CA ALA A 191 -35.97 -14.85 -54.45
C ALA A 191 -36.65 -16.22 -54.65
#